data_AF-A0AAE0TKW9-F1
#
_entry.id   AF-A0AAE0TKW9-F1
#
_cell.length_a   1.000
_cell.length_b   1.000
_cell.length_c   1.000
_cell.angle_alpha   90.00
_cell.angle_beta   90.00
_cell.angle_gamma   90.00
#
_symmetry.space_group_name_H-M   'P 1'
#
loop_
_entity.id
_entity.type
_entity.pdbx_description
1 polymer ?
#
loop_
_entity_poly.entity_id
_entity_poly.type
_entity_poly.pdbx_seq_one_letter_code
_entity_poly.pdbx_strand_id
1 'polypeptide(L)'
;MIVVNDEIEMIVVNDEIEMIVVNDKIGMIVVNDKIGIIVVNDEIGMIVVNNKIGMIVVNDEIGMIVVNDEIGMIVVNDEIGMIVVNDRILMIAVNDEIGMIVVNDEIGMIVVNETIGMIVGLSELK
;
A
#
# COMPACT_ATOMS: atom_id res chain seq x y z
N MET A 1 -2.82 -18.59 5.07
CA MET A 1 -3.76 -17.48 4.82
C MET A 1 -4.26 -16.93 6.14
N ILE A 2 -4.07 -15.63 6.36
CA ILE A 2 -4.58 -14.87 7.50
C ILE A 2 -5.76 -14.02 7.03
N VAL A 3 -6.86 -14.09 7.77
CA VAL A 3 -8.04 -13.25 7.55
C VAL A 3 -8.39 -12.58 8.86
N VAL A 4 -8.44 -11.25 8.86
CA VAL A 4 -8.84 -10.44 10.00
C VAL A 4 -10.03 -9.58 9.61
N ASN A 5 -11.02 -9.51 10.50
CA ASN A 5 -12.18 -8.65 10.34
C ASN A 5 -12.56 -8.06 11.70
N ASP A 6 -12.25 -6.80 11.92
CA ASP A 6 -12.52 -6.07 13.16
C ASP A 6 -13.16 -4.70 12.84
N GLU A 7 -13.60 -3.98 13.88
CA GLU A 7 -14.05 -2.58 13.76
C GLU A 7 -12.99 -1.58 14.20
N ILE A 8 -12.17 -1.93 15.20
CA ILE A 8 -11.09 -1.08 15.68
C ILE A 8 -9.94 -1.97 16.19
N GLU A 9 -8.89 -2.14 15.39
CA GLU A 9 -7.78 -3.00 15.80
C GLU A 9 -6.39 -2.43 15.46
N MET A 10 -5.40 -2.92 16.20
CA MET A 10 -4.02 -2.88 15.77
C MET A 10 -3.64 -4.28 15.29
N ILE A 11 -3.41 -4.43 13.99
CA ILE A 11 -3.08 -5.71 13.38
C ILE A 11 -1.59 -5.72 13.05
N VAL A 12 -0.88 -6.72 13.55
CA VAL A 12 0.53 -6.93 13.25
C VAL A 12 0.73 -8.36 12.75
N VAL A 13 1.18 -8.48 11.49
CA VAL A 13 1.45 -9.77 10.85
C VAL A 13 2.92 -9.83 10.45
N ASN A 14 3.56 -10.95 10.75
CA ASN A 14 4.93 -11.24 10.34
C ASN A 14 5.01 -12.68 9.84
N ASP A 15 5.21 -12.86 8.53
CA ASP A 15 5.24 -14.17 7.88
C ASP A 15 6.39 -14.25 6.85
N GLU A 16 6.62 -15.44 6.30
CA GLU A 16 7.56 -15.65 5.19
C GLU A 16 6.86 -15.82 3.84
N ILE A 17 5.73 -16.53 3.81
CA ILE A 17 4.96 -16.72 2.59
C ILE A 17 3.48 -16.76 2.95
N GLU A 18 2.73 -15.71 2.65
CA GLU A 18 1.34 -15.65 3.07
C GLU A 18 0.40 -14.92 2.11
N MET A 19 -0.88 -15.25 2.24
CA MET A 19 -1.98 -14.40 1.77
C MET A 19 -2.66 -13.79 2.98
N ILE A 20 -2.66 -12.46 3.05
CA ILE A 20 -3.21 -11.69 4.17
C ILE A 20 -4.40 -10.88 3.64
N VAL A 21 -5.55 -11.03 4.29
CA VAL A 21 -6.76 -10.25 4.01
C VAL A 21 -7.19 -9.58 5.30
N VAL A 22 -7.25 -8.26 5.29
CA VAL A 22 -7.71 -7.46 6.43
C VAL A 22 -8.89 -6.61 6.01
N ASN A 23 -9.93 -6.63 6.83
CA ASN A 23 -11.04 -5.68 6.76
C ASN A 23 -11.17 -5.02 8.13
N ASP A 24 -10.91 -3.73 8.20
CA ASP A 24 -11.08 -2.93 9.42
C ASP A 24 -11.92 -1.69 9.09
N LYS A 25 -12.45 -1.01 10.11
CA LYS A 25 -13.02 0.33 9.93
C LYS A 25 -12.06 1.39 10.40
N ILE A 26 -11.41 1.18 11.54
CA ILE A 26 -10.50 2.16 12.11
C ILE A 26 -9.26 1.47 12.65
N GLY A 27 -8.19 1.49 11.87
CA GLY A 27 -7.10 0.56 12.09
C GLY A 27 -5.69 1.14 12.06
N MET A 28 -4.78 0.36 12.63
CA MET A 28 -3.38 0.39 12.23
C MET A 28 -2.96 -1.02 11.82
N ILE A 29 -2.54 -1.17 10.57
CA ILE A 29 -2.16 -2.45 9.99
C ILE A 29 -0.66 -2.41 9.68
N VAL A 30 0.09 -3.34 10.26
CA VAL A 30 1.52 -3.50 10.00
C VAL A 30 1.76 -4.92 9.51
N VAL A 31 2.24 -5.04 8.27
CA VAL A 31 2.56 -6.33 7.66
C VAL A 31 4.04 -6.36 7.27
N ASN A 32 4.71 -7.43 7.68
CA ASN A 32 6.04 -7.77 7.21
C ASN A 32 6.01 -9.18 6.62
N ASP A 33 6.26 -9.30 5.32
CA ASP A 33 6.28 -10.57 4.61
C ASP A 33 7.49 -10.65 3.67
N LYS A 34 7.94 -11.85 3.32
CA LYS A 34 8.96 -12.01 2.28
C LYS A 34 8.31 -12.17 0.91
N ILE A 35 7.26 -12.99 0.81
CA ILE A 35 6.60 -13.27 -0.46
C ILE A 35 5.10 -13.40 -0.21
N GLY A 36 4.29 -12.50 -0.75
CA GLY A 36 2.87 -12.59 -0.43
C GLY A 36 1.94 -11.72 -1.23
N ILE A 37 0.65 -11.94 -0.95
CA ILE A 37 -0.44 -11.09 -1.41
C ILE A 37 -1.11 -10.49 -0.19
N ILE A 38 -1.20 -9.17 -0.17
CA ILE A 38 -1.81 -8.41 0.92
C ILE A 38 -3.00 -7.65 0.33
N VAL A 39 -4.18 -7.88 0.91
CA VAL A 39 -5.41 -7.17 0.57
C VAL A 39 -5.92 -6.51 1.84
N VAL A 40 -6.03 -5.18 1.80
CA VAL A 40 -6.55 -4.39 2.91
C VAL A 40 -7.75 -3.58 2.43
N ASN A 41 -8.81 -3.64 3.21
CA ASN A 41 -9.93 -2.71 3.15
C ASN A 41 -10.04 -2.03 4.51
N ASP A 42 -9.90 -0.72 4.54
CA ASP A 42 -10.04 0.10 5.75
C ASP A 42 -10.97 1.28 5.45
N GLU A 43 -11.66 1.82 6.46
CA GLU A 43 -12.36 3.11 6.27
C GLU A 43 -11.42 4.25 6.69
N ILE A 44 -10.73 4.10 7.83
CA ILE A 44 -9.84 5.13 8.36
C ILE A 44 -8.62 4.50 9.01
N GLY A 45 -7.43 4.67 8.44
CA GLY A 45 -6.27 4.12 9.13
C GLY A 45 -4.89 4.44 8.60
N MET A 46 -3.96 3.64 9.11
CA MET A 46 -2.57 3.65 8.69
C MET A 46 -2.14 2.23 8.34
N ILE A 47 -1.67 2.06 7.11
CA ILE A 47 -1.23 0.79 6.57
C ILE A 47 0.27 0.89 6.30
N VAL A 48 1.04 0.00 6.93
CA VAL A 48 2.48 -0.13 6.73
C VAL A 48 2.79 -1.52 6.25
N VAL A 49 3.33 -1.63 5.05
CA VAL A 49 3.71 -2.90 4.45
C VAL A 49 5.19 -2.91 4.13
N ASN A 50 5.85 -3.99 4.52
CA ASN A 50 7.19 -4.35 4.07
C ASN A 50 7.11 -5.72 3.41
N ASN A 51 7.30 -5.80 2.10
CA ASN A 51 7.23 -7.05 1.36
C ASN A 51 8.37 -7.15 0.36
N LYS A 52 9.17 -8.23 0.37
CA LYS A 52 10.22 -8.33 -0.65
C LYS A 52 9.64 -8.53 -2.05
N ILE A 53 8.67 -9.43 -2.19
CA ILE A 53 8.09 -9.77 -3.49
C ILE A 53 6.59 -9.97 -3.31
N GLY A 54 5.77 -9.13 -3.94
CA GLY A 54 4.35 -9.34 -3.77
C GLY A 54 3.41 -8.44 -4.54
N MET A 55 2.14 -8.63 -4.20
CA MET A 55 1.04 -7.79 -4.64
C MET A 55 0.37 -7.20 -3.41
N ILE A 56 0.17 -5.89 -3.44
CA ILE A 56 -0.53 -5.14 -2.40
C ILE A 56 -1.74 -4.48 -3.05
N VAL A 57 -2.91 -4.73 -2.49
CA VAL A 57 -4.15 -4.08 -2.87
C VAL A 57 -4.72 -3.40 -1.64
N VAL A 58 -4.89 -2.09 -1.71
CA VAL A 58 -5.49 -1.30 -0.64
C VAL A 58 -6.70 -0.56 -1.18
N ASN A 59 -7.77 -0.58 -0.39
CA ASN A 59 -8.90 0.30 -0.53
C ASN A 59 -9.10 0.99 0.83
N ASP A 60 -8.99 2.31 0.86
CA ASP A 60 -9.13 3.13 2.07
C ASP A 60 -10.08 4.30 1.79
N GLU A 61 -10.86 4.77 2.76
CA GLU A 61 -11.53 6.07 2.58
C GLU A 61 -10.58 7.19 2.99
N ILE A 62 -9.95 7.08 4.17
CA ILE A 62 -9.10 8.12 4.72
C ILE A 62 -7.88 7.52 5.42
N GLY A 63 -6.68 7.72 4.86
CA GLY A 63 -5.52 7.23 5.57
C GLY A 63 -4.15 7.51 4.98
N MET A 64 -3.20 6.73 5.50
CA MET A 64 -1.80 6.79 5.11
C MET A 64 -1.31 5.39 4.81
N ILE A 65 -0.77 5.22 3.61
CA ILE A 65 -0.20 3.97 3.13
C ILE A 65 1.29 4.16 2.95
N VAL A 66 2.07 3.30 3.61
CA VAL A 66 3.52 3.23 3.47
C VAL A 66 3.90 1.84 3.01
N VAL A 67 4.49 1.74 1.83
CA VAL A 67 4.96 0.48 1.26
C VAL A 67 6.47 0.54 1.04
N ASN A 68 7.15 -0.52 1.45
CA ASN A 68 8.55 -0.74 1.17
C ASN A 68 8.77 -2.14 0.60
N ASP A 69 9.02 -2.21 -0.71
CA ASP A 69 9.16 -3.47 -1.44
C ASP A 69 10.50 -3.59 -2.17
N GLU A 70 10.87 -4.80 -2.61
CA GLU A 70 11.95 -4.97 -3.60
C GLU A 70 11.40 -5.18 -5.02
N ILE A 71 10.31 -5.93 -5.16
CA ILE A 71 9.62 -6.19 -6.42
C ILE A 71 8.11 -6.25 -6.14
N GLY A 72 7.40 -5.17 -6.46
CA GLY A 72 6.00 -5.00 -6.08
C GLY A 72 5.05 -4.69 -7.22
N MET A 73 3.82 -5.16 -7.09
CA MET A 73 2.66 -4.55 -7.73
C MET A 73 1.75 -3.96 -6.66
N ILE A 74 1.48 -2.67 -6.75
CA ILE A 74 0.67 -1.94 -5.79
C ILE A 74 -0.56 -1.37 -6.50
N VAL A 75 -1.74 -1.64 -5.95
CA VAL A 75 -2.99 -1.03 -6.38
C VAL A 75 -3.62 -0.34 -5.18
N VAL A 76 -3.86 0.96 -5.29
CA VAL A 76 -4.49 1.76 -4.25
C VAL A 76 -5.72 2.45 -4.81
N ASN A 77 -6.78 2.47 -4.02
CA ASN A 77 -7.97 3.25 -4.26
C ASN A 77 -8.35 3.97 -2.96
N ASP A 78 -8.06 5.26 -2.89
CA ASP A 78 -8.31 6.07 -1.68
C ASP A 78 -9.23 7.26 -1.98
N GLU A 79 -10.08 7.68 -1.05
CA GLU A 79 -10.75 8.99 -1.20
C GLU A 79 -9.81 10.13 -0.78
N ILE A 80 -9.22 10.03 0.41
CA ILE A 80 -8.32 11.03 0.98
C ILE A 80 -7.08 10.37 1.57
N GLY A 81 -5.94 10.48 0.89
CA GLY A 81 -4.79 9.65 1.19
C GLY A 81 -3.43 10.33 1.18
N MET A 82 -2.47 9.74 1.90
CA MET A 82 -1.05 9.90 1.59
C MET A 82 -0.43 8.55 1.33
N ILE A 83 0.18 8.40 0.15
CA ILE A 83 0.82 7.17 -0.29
C ILE A 83 2.32 7.42 -0.40
N VAL A 84 3.11 6.63 0.31
CA VAL A 84 4.57 6.63 0.24
C VAL A 84 5.03 5.24 -0.17
N VAL A 85 5.69 5.15 -1.32
CA VAL A 85 6.24 3.90 -1.84
C VAL A 85 7.74 4.04 -2.03
N ASN A 86 8.47 3.07 -1.49
CA ASN A 86 9.87 2.85 -1.80
C ASN A 86 10.02 1.43 -2.35
N ASP A 87 10.50 1.31 -3.57
CA ASP A 87 10.60 0.01 -4.23
C ASP A 87 11.81 -0.02 -5.17
N ARG A 88 12.29 -1.19 -5.57
CA ARG A 88 13.29 -1.26 -6.66
C ARG A 88 12.61 -1.45 -8.00
N ILE A 89 11.68 -2.40 -8.09
CA ILE A 89 10.96 -2.72 -9.32
C ILE A 89 9.46 -2.63 -9.06
N LEU A 90 8.85 -1.53 -9.51
CA LEU A 90 7.48 -1.19 -9.14
C LEU A 90 6.54 -1.14 -10.34
N MET A 91 5.36 -1.72 -10.18
CA MET A 91 4.19 -1.28 -10.92
C MET A 91 3.14 -0.77 -9.94
N ILE A 92 2.77 0.50 -10.06
CA ILE A 92 1.76 1.11 -9.19
C ILE A 92 0.62 1.71 -10.01
N ALA A 93 -0.60 1.43 -9.56
CA ALA A 93 -1.82 2.09 -10.00
C ALA A 93 -2.50 2.71 -8.78
N VAL A 94 -2.75 4.02 -8.85
CA VAL A 94 -3.46 4.76 -7.80
C VAL A 94 -4.67 5.46 -8.39
N ASN A 95 -5.79 5.36 -7.68
CA ASN A 95 -7.00 6.12 -7.96
C ASN A 95 -7.44 6.87 -6.70
N ASP A 96 -7.18 8.19 -6.67
CA ASP A 96 -7.41 9.03 -5.50
C ASP A 96 -8.32 10.21 -5.81
N GLU A 97 -9.19 10.62 -4.89
CA GLU A 97 -9.85 11.93 -5.03
C GLU A 97 -8.93 13.07 -4.58
N ILE A 98 -8.40 12.98 -3.37
CA ILE A 98 -7.52 13.98 -2.77
C ILE A 98 -6.30 13.30 -2.16
N GLY A 99 -5.10 13.55 -2.67
CA GLY A 99 -3.95 12.85 -2.11
C GLY A 99 -2.58 13.44 -2.39
N MET A 100 -1.60 12.88 -1.70
CA MET A 100 -0.18 13.07 -2.00
C MET A 100 0.48 11.73 -2.20
N ILE A 101 1.15 11.57 -3.32
CA ILE A 101 1.84 10.34 -3.69
C ILE A 101 3.33 10.63 -3.79
N VAL A 102 4.13 9.89 -3.03
CA VAL A 102 5.58 9.94 -3.09
C VAL A 102 6.09 8.55 -3.46
N VAL A 103 6.76 8.46 -4.61
CA VAL A 103 7.33 7.20 -5.09
C VAL A 103 8.84 7.37 -5.26
N ASN A 104 9.60 6.43 -4.70
CA ASN A 104 11.02 6.26 -4.96
C ASN A 104 11.25 4.87 -5.55
N ASP A 105 11.67 4.81 -6.81
CA ASP A 105 11.87 3.57 -7.56
C ASP A 105 13.16 3.55 -8.40
N GLU A 106 13.73 2.38 -8.63
CA GLU A 106 14.81 2.24 -9.62
C GLU A 106 14.23 2.04 -11.03
N ILE A 107 13.23 1.17 -11.14
CA ILE A 107 12.54 0.83 -12.38
C ILE A 107 11.06 0.71 -12.07
N GLY A 108 10.21 1.43 -12.81
CA GLY A 108 8.79 1.23 -12.62
C GLY A 108 7.88 1.91 -13.62
N MET A 109 6.59 1.60 -13.44
CA MET A 109 5.49 2.25 -14.12
C MET A 109 4.51 2.75 -13.09
N ILE A 110 4.20 4.04 -13.17
CA ILE A 110 3.28 4.74 -12.27
C ILE A 110 2.09 5.21 -13.11
N VAL A 111 0.89 4.76 -12.73
CA VAL A 111 -0.38 5.25 -13.29
C VAL A 111 -1.18 5.85 -12.14
N VAL A 112 -1.51 7.14 -12.25
CA VAL A 112 -2.32 7.84 -11.25
C VAL A 112 -3.53 8.48 -11.92
N ASN A 113 -4.69 8.28 -11.31
CA ASN A 113 -5.88 9.06 -11.56
C ASN A 113 -6.19 9.83 -10.27
N GLU A 114 -5.90 11.14 -10.25
CA GLU A 114 -6.15 12.01 -9.10
C GLU A 114 -7.01 13.23 -9.49
N THR A 115 -7.93 13.62 -8.60
CA THR A 115 -8.72 14.86 -8.80
C THR A 115 -7.97 16.08 -8.27
N ILE A 116 -7.43 15.98 -7.05
CA ILE A 116 -6.64 17.03 -6.40
C ILE A 116 -5.45 16.38 -5.71
N GLY A 117 -4.24 16.62 -6.19
CA GLY A 117 -3.09 16.04 -5.53
C GLY A 117 -1.74 16.51 -6.00
N MET A 118 -0.73 15.86 -5.44
CA MET A 118 0.66 16.05 -5.80
C MET A 118 1.33 14.69 -5.90
N ILE A 119 1.97 14.46 -7.04
CA ILE A 119 2.80 13.29 -7.28
C ILE A 119 4.26 13.72 -7.29
N VAL A 120 5.07 13.08 -6.45
CA VAL A 120 6.52 13.24 -6.39
C VAL A 120 7.18 11.90 -6.72
N GLY A 121 7.75 11.80 -7.91
CA GLY A 121 8.55 10.65 -8.33
C GLY A 121 10.04 10.94 -8.22
N LEU A 122 10.77 10.06 -7.54
CA LEU A 122 12.23 10.04 -7.45
C LEU A 122 12.71 8.73 -8.09
N SER A 123 13.01 8.79 -9.39
CA SER A 123 13.49 7.62 -10.11
C SER A 123 14.97 7.76 -10.46
N GLU A 124 15.80 6.79 -10.08
CA GLU A 124 17.20 6.72 -10.54
C GLU A 124 17.26 6.16 -11.96
N LEU A 125 17.00 7.01 -12.97
CA LEU A 125 17.28 6.68 -14.38
C LEU A 125 18.78 6.35 -14.54
N LYS A 126 19.11 5.06 -14.75
CA LYS A 126 20.42 4.61 -15.27
C LYS A 126 20.30 4.08 -16.69
#